data_AF-A0A8T4WSB8-F1
#
_entry.id   AF-A0A8T4WSB8-F1
#
_cell.length_a   1.000
_cell.length_b   1.000
_cell.length_c   1.000
_cell.angle_alpha   90.00
_cell.angle_beta   90.00
_cell.angle_gamma   90.00
#
_symmetry.space_group_name_H-M   'P 1'
#
loop_
_entity.id
_entity.type
_entity.pdbx_description
1 polymer ?
#
loop_
_entity_poly.entity_id
_entity_poly.type
_entity_poly.pdbx_seq_one_letter_code
_entity_poly.pdbx_strand_id
1 'polypeptide(L)'
;SDIDDMRKVMTMNEIEVHGFTKIIKKLKPDQCFVDAADVNSNRFGSNISAQLPKKIEIISKHKADDIYPIVSAASIIAKTIRDKEIEKISKKLGKKLNKPLGSGYPSDPITQQYMHAWVKKYKKLPPNTRKSWKTAQRIYEQQIRKTLNDF
;
A
#
# COMPACT_ATOMS: atom_id res chain seq x y z
N SER A 1 3.22 -9.76 7.37
CA SER A 1 2.17 -9.31 6.43
C SER A 1 2.81 -9.44 5.09
N ASP A 2 2.13 -9.91 4.05
CA ASP A 2 2.77 -10.25 2.78
C ASP A 2 3.67 -9.12 2.26
N ILE A 3 3.23 -7.87 2.40
CA ILE A 3 4.03 -6.68 2.07
C ILE A 3 5.29 -6.58 2.93
N ASP A 4 5.18 -6.67 4.26
CA ASP A 4 6.36 -6.61 5.14
C ASP A 4 7.33 -7.77 4.91
N ASP A 5 6.82 -8.95 4.55
CA ASP A 5 7.63 -10.13 4.28
C ASP A 5 8.36 -10.01 2.94
N MET A 6 7.69 -9.52 1.88
CA MET A 6 8.36 -9.17 0.62
C MET A 6 9.37 -8.05 0.79
N ARG A 7 9.09 -7.06 1.64
CA ARG A 7 9.98 -5.92 1.91
C ARG A 7 11.32 -6.29 2.56
N LYS A 8 11.50 -7.54 3.00
CA LYS A 8 12.79 -8.07 3.48
C LYS A 8 13.79 -8.33 2.35
N VAL A 9 13.29 -8.61 1.15
CA VAL A 9 14.09 -9.02 -0.01
C VAL A 9 13.87 -8.15 -1.24
N MET A 10 12.83 -7.32 -1.26
CA MET A 10 12.45 -6.48 -2.39
C MET A 10 12.11 -5.05 -1.96
N THR A 11 12.38 -4.12 -2.87
CA THR A 11 11.91 -2.73 -2.82
C THR A 11 10.41 -2.63 -3.09
N MET A 12 9.78 -1.49 -2.78
CA MET A 12 8.35 -1.30 -3.06
C MET A 12 8.09 -1.28 -4.56
N ASN A 13 8.96 -0.63 -5.33
CA ASN A 13 8.87 -0.60 -6.79
C ASN A 13 8.93 -2.03 -7.37
N GLU A 14 9.78 -2.91 -6.86
CA GLU A 14 9.84 -4.31 -7.31
C GLU A 14 8.58 -5.09 -6.96
N ILE A 15 7.99 -4.86 -5.77
CA ILE A 15 6.71 -5.47 -5.37
C ILE A 15 5.59 -5.00 -6.31
N GLU A 16 5.57 -3.72 -6.67
CA GLU A 16 4.61 -3.16 -7.63
C GLU A 16 4.79 -3.77 -9.01
N VAL A 17 6.01 -3.80 -9.55
CA VAL A 17 6.31 -4.48 -10.83
C VAL A 17 5.85 -5.94 -10.80
N HIS A 18 6.08 -6.66 -9.71
CA HIS A 18 5.63 -8.04 -9.56
C HIS A 18 4.09 -8.14 -9.58
N GLY A 19 3.39 -7.24 -8.88
CA GLY A 19 1.94 -7.17 -8.85
C GLY A 19 1.33 -6.90 -10.23
N PHE A 20 1.84 -5.90 -10.96
CA PHE A 20 1.42 -5.59 -12.32
C PHE A 20 1.67 -6.77 -13.27
N THR A 21 2.88 -7.32 -13.25
CA THR A 21 3.27 -8.49 -14.06
C THR A 21 2.35 -9.68 -13.83
N LYS A 22 1.95 -9.96 -12.59
CA LYS A 22 1.06 -11.08 -12.25
C LYS A 22 -0.32 -10.93 -12.93
N ILE A 23 -0.86 -9.71 -12.95
CA ILE A 23 -2.15 -9.43 -13.61
C ILE A 23 -2.01 -9.55 -15.12
N ILE A 24 -0.96 -8.97 -15.70
CA ILE A 24 -0.71 -9.01 -17.15
C ILE A 24 -0.52 -10.46 -17.63
N LYS A 25 0.23 -11.29 -16.90
CA LYS A 25 0.39 -12.73 -17.21
C LYS A 25 -0.93 -13.49 -17.21
N LYS A 26 -1.85 -13.11 -16.33
CA LYS A 26 -3.18 -13.74 -16.22
C LYS A 26 -4.10 -13.33 -17.36
N LEU A 27 -4.14 -12.04 -17.68
CA LEU A 27 -5.07 -11.47 -18.67
C LEU A 27 -4.56 -11.60 -20.11
N LYS A 28 -3.24 -11.67 -20.31
CA LYS A 28 -2.57 -11.79 -21.61
C LYS A 28 -3.05 -10.76 -22.65
N PRO A 29 -3.02 -9.45 -22.34
CA PRO A 29 -3.40 -8.42 -23.30
C PRO A 29 -2.34 -8.26 -24.39
N ASP A 30 -2.73 -7.73 -25.54
CA ASP A 30 -1.78 -7.34 -26.61
C ASP A 30 -1.02 -6.05 -26.25
N GLN A 31 -1.70 -5.11 -25.60
CA GLN A 31 -1.17 -3.83 -25.15
C GLN A 31 -1.63 -3.53 -23.72
N CYS A 32 -0.75 -2.94 -22.91
CA CYS A 32 -1.04 -2.57 -21.54
C CYS A 32 -0.62 -1.12 -21.25
N PHE A 33 -1.57 -0.33 -20.75
CA PHE A 33 -1.32 1.01 -20.22
C PHE A 33 -1.16 0.91 -18.71
N VAL A 34 -0.06 1.43 -18.18
CA VAL A 34 0.24 1.35 -16.74
C VAL A 34 0.51 2.73 -16.17
N ASP A 35 -0.04 2.97 -14.98
CA ASP A 35 0.33 4.12 -14.16
C ASP A 35 1.64 3.84 -13.44
N ALA A 36 2.64 4.67 -13.70
CA ALA A 36 4.00 4.47 -13.23
C ALA A 36 4.14 4.82 -11.75
N ALA A 37 4.38 3.80 -10.92
CA ALA A 37 4.65 3.98 -9.49
C ALA A 37 6.13 4.29 -9.19
N ASP A 38 7.03 3.97 -10.11
CA ASP A 38 8.43 4.42 -10.05
C ASP A 38 8.53 5.92 -10.38
N VAL A 39 9.57 6.60 -9.88
CA VAL A 39 9.93 7.98 -10.28
C VAL A 39 10.31 8.10 -11.76
N ASN A 40 10.69 7.01 -12.41
CA ASN A 40 10.96 6.95 -13.84
C ASN A 40 9.96 6.01 -14.52
N SER A 41 9.00 6.58 -15.26
CA SER A 41 7.95 5.82 -15.92
C SER A 41 8.48 4.83 -16.95
N ASN A 42 9.51 5.18 -17.72
CA ASN A 42 10.11 4.29 -18.72
C ASN A 42 10.75 3.08 -18.04
N ARG A 43 11.49 3.30 -16.95
CA ARG A 43 12.07 2.21 -16.16
C ARG A 43 10.99 1.26 -15.62
N PHE A 44 9.88 1.81 -15.13
CA PHE A 44 8.76 0.99 -14.65
C PHE A 44 8.20 0.06 -15.73
N GLY A 45 7.94 0.62 -16.92
CA GLY A 45 7.46 -0.14 -18.07
C GLY A 45 8.45 -1.22 -18.52
N SER A 46 9.73 -0.87 -18.63
CA SER A 46 10.80 -1.81 -18.98
C SER A 46 10.93 -2.95 -17.96
N ASN A 47 10.85 -2.64 -16.67
CA ASN A 47 10.92 -3.65 -15.61
C ASN A 47 9.73 -4.62 -15.66
N ILE A 48 8.52 -4.14 -15.97
CA ILE A 48 7.36 -5.00 -16.21
C ILE A 48 7.60 -5.86 -17.43
N SER A 49 7.99 -5.25 -18.56
CA SER A 49 8.23 -5.97 -19.81
C SER A 49 9.28 -7.07 -19.67
N ALA A 50 10.34 -6.85 -18.89
CA ALA A 50 11.41 -7.81 -18.64
C ALA A 50 10.94 -9.07 -17.90
N GLN A 51 9.82 -9.00 -17.17
CA GLN A 51 9.27 -10.15 -16.43
C GLN A 51 8.20 -10.94 -17.21
N LEU A 52 7.85 -10.51 -18.42
CA LEU A 52 6.80 -11.11 -19.23
C LEU A 52 7.39 -12.15 -20.22
N PRO A 53 6.72 -13.31 -20.40
CA PRO A 53 7.22 -14.38 -21.27
C PRO A 53 7.03 -14.10 -22.77
N LYS A 54 6.19 -13.12 -23.11
CA LYS A 54 5.91 -12.66 -24.47
C LYS A 54 6.08 -11.15 -24.54
N LYS A 55 6.45 -10.66 -25.73
CA LYS A 55 6.54 -9.23 -26.00
C LYS A 55 5.14 -8.64 -26.04
N ILE A 56 4.71 -8.04 -24.93
CA ILE A 56 3.49 -7.25 -24.79
C ILE A 56 3.93 -5.78 -24.86
N GLU A 57 3.18 -4.95 -25.57
CA GLU A 57 3.48 -3.52 -25.60
C GLU A 57 3.08 -2.87 -24.26
N ILE A 58 4.06 -2.32 -23.54
CA ILE A 58 3.82 -1.64 -22.26
C ILE A 58 3.98 -0.13 -22.45
N ILE A 59 2.89 0.61 -22.28
CA ILE A 59 2.86 2.07 -22.29
C ILE A 59 2.79 2.55 -20.85
N SER A 60 3.92 3.04 -20.34
CA SER A 60 4.05 3.50 -18.96
C SER A 60 4.18 5.01 -18.88
N LYS A 61 3.26 5.67 -18.16
CA LYS A 61 3.28 7.11 -17.93
C LYS A 61 2.95 7.41 -16.46
N HIS A 62 3.46 8.52 -15.95
CA HIS A 62 2.96 9.07 -14.69
C HIS A 62 1.56 9.64 -14.91
N LYS A 63 0.69 9.51 -13.89
CA LYS A 63 -0.70 9.99 -13.94
C LYS A 63 -1.45 9.41 -15.13
N ALA A 64 -1.18 8.15 -15.43
CA ALA A 64 -1.80 7.50 -16.58
C ALA A 64 -3.33 7.38 -16.42
N ASP A 65 -3.84 7.41 -15.18
CA ASP A 65 -5.27 7.44 -14.86
C ASP A 65 -5.96 8.76 -15.23
N ASP A 66 -5.23 9.87 -15.28
CA ASP A 66 -5.73 11.16 -15.79
C ASP A 66 -5.71 11.23 -17.32
N ILE A 67 -4.87 10.42 -17.97
CA ILE A 67 -4.61 10.47 -19.41
C ILE A 67 -5.45 9.44 -20.18
N TYR A 68 -5.57 8.22 -19.64
CA TYR A 68 -6.17 7.08 -20.34
C TYR A 68 -7.41 6.58 -19.60
N PRO A 69 -8.60 6.59 -20.23
CA PRO A 69 -9.84 6.11 -19.60
C PRO A 69 -9.75 4.67 -19.07
N ILE A 70 -9.00 3.79 -19.75
CA ILE A 70 -8.82 2.39 -19.30
C ILE A 70 -8.04 2.29 -17.98
N VAL A 71 -7.04 3.17 -17.79
CA VAL A 71 -6.26 3.24 -16.54
C VAL A 71 -7.09 3.92 -15.45
N SER A 72 -7.90 4.93 -15.82
CA SER A 72 -8.88 5.54 -14.93
C SER A 72 -9.87 4.51 -14.37
N ALA A 73 -10.43 3.66 -15.23
CA ALA A 73 -11.30 2.56 -14.82
C ALA A 73 -10.60 1.59 -13.85
N ALA A 74 -9.35 1.22 -14.13
CA ALA A 74 -8.55 0.39 -13.22
C ALA A 74 -8.31 1.07 -11.86
N SER A 75 -8.02 2.38 -11.86
CA SER A 75 -7.83 3.21 -10.67
C SER A 75 -9.11 3.24 -9.81
N ILE A 76 -10.28 3.40 -10.43
CA ILE A 76 -11.59 3.35 -9.75
C ILE A 76 -11.79 1.98 -9.09
N ILE A 77 -11.63 0.89 -9.85
CA ILE A 77 -11.80 -0.47 -9.32
C ILE A 77 -10.88 -0.72 -8.12
N ALA A 78 -9.60 -0.36 -8.27
CA ALA A 78 -8.60 -0.55 -7.21
C ALA A 78 -8.95 0.25 -5.94
N LYS A 79 -9.32 1.54 -6.08
CA LYS A 79 -9.69 2.41 -4.97
C LYS A 79 -10.97 1.93 -4.28
N THR A 80 -12.01 1.57 -5.04
CA THR A 80 -13.27 1.05 -4.47
C THR A 80 -13.06 -0.25 -3.69
N ILE A 81 -12.29 -1.20 -4.22
CA ILE A 81 -11.97 -2.45 -3.51
C ILE A 81 -11.19 -2.14 -2.23
N ARG A 82 -10.17 -1.28 -2.30
CA ARG A 82 -9.38 -0.88 -1.14
C ARG A 82 -10.24 -0.27 -0.05
N ASP A 83 -11.10 0.68 -0.41
CA ASP A 83 -11.91 1.41 0.57
C ASP A 83 -12.91 0.46 1.27
N LYS A 84 -13.48 -0.50 0.54
CA LYS A 84 -14.30 -1.58 1.11
C LYS A 84 -13.53 -2.46 2.11
N GLU A 85 -12.28 -2.80 1.82
CA GLU A 85 -11.44 -3.56 2.76
C GLU A 85 -11.04 -2.73 3.99
N ILE A 86 -10.73 -1.45 3.82
CA ILE A 86 -10.46 -0.52 4.93
C ILE A 86 -11.69 -0.39 5.83
N GLU A 87 -12.90 -0.30 5.26
CA GLU A 87 -14.13 -0.24 6.03
C GLU A 87 -14.32 -1.49 6.91
N LYS A 88 -14.06 -2.69 6.37
CA LYS A 88 -14.11 -3.94 7.14
C LYS A 88 -13.10 -3.93 8.30
N ILE A 89 -11.88 -3.49 8.04
CA ILE A 89 -10.83 -3.37 9.06
C ILE A 89 -11.25 -2.34 10.13
N SER A 90 -11.77 -1.18 9.71
CA SER A 90 -12.26 -0.12 10.59
C SER A 90 -13.39 -0.59 11.49
N LYS A 91 -14.37 -1.34 10.96
CA LYS A 91 -15.45 -1.94 11.76
C LYS A 91 -14.94 -2.91 12.81
N LYS A 92 -13.91 -3.71 12.49
CA LYS A 92 -13.33 -4.69 13.43
C LYS A 92 -12.45 -4.03 14.49
N LEU A 93 -11.57 -3.13 14.07
CA LEU A 93 -10.58 -2.50 14.94
C LEU A 93 -11.18 -1.34 15.72
N GLY A 94 -12.01 -0.51 15.10
CA GLY A 94 -12.63 0.64 15.74
C GLY A 94 -13.41 0.27 17.00
N LYS A 95 -14.10 -0.87 16.98
CA LYS A 95 -14.78 -1.44 18.16
C LYS A 95 -13.85 -1.78 19.33
N LYS A 96 -12.57 -2.11 19.08
CA LYS A 96 -11.61 -2.50 20.14
C LYS A 96 -11.16 -1.32 21.01
N LEU A 97 -11.17 -0.12 20.45
CA LEU A 97 -10.80 1.12 21.14
C LEU A 97 -11.98 2.09 21.31
N ASN A 98 -13.16 1.75 20.80
CA ASN A 98 -14.28 2.67 20.64
C ASN A 98 -13.87 4.00 19.99
N LYS A 99 -13.08 3.90 18.92
CA LYS A 99 -12.50 5.03 18.18
C LYS A 99 -12.46 4.72 16.69
N PRO A 100 -12.69 5.69 15.80
CA PRO A 100 -12.55 5.47 14.35
C PRO A 100 -11.08 5.20 13.99
N LEU A 101 -10.86 4.28 13.03
CA LEU A 101 -9.52 3.99 12.49
C LEU A 101 -9.00 5.12 11.58
N GLY A 102 -9.90 5.89 10.97
CA GLY A 102 -9.58 6.81 9.87
C GLY A 102 -9.35 6.07 8.54
N SER A 103 -8.71 6.76 7.61
CA SER A 103 -8.43 6.31 6.24
C SER A 103 -7.28 5.29 6.14
N GLY A 104 -6.43 5.19 7.17
CA GLY A 104 -5.22 4.37 7.14
C GLY A 104 -3.98 5.08 6.57
N TYR A 105 -4.13 6.33 6.09
CA TYR A 105 -3.00 7.11 5.60
C TYR A 105 -2.16 7.70 6.74
N PRO A 106 -0.82 7.77 6.59
CA PRO A 106 0.04 8.44 7.56
C PRO A 106 -0.30 9.91 7.81
N SER A 107 -0.85 10.60 6.82
CA SER A 107 -1.25 12.02 6.92
C SER A 107 -2.59 12.23 7.61
N ASP A 108 -3.40 11.18 7.79
CA ASP A 108 -4.70 11.29 8.41
C ASP A 108 -4.58 11.43 9.94
N PRO A 109 -5.01 12.56 10.54
CA PRO A 109 -4.94 12.77 11.98
C PRO A 109 -5.71 11.70 12.77
N ILE A 110 -6.84 11.22 12.26
CA ILE A 110 -7.67 10.19 12.92
C ILE A 110 -6.89 8.88 12.99
N THR A 111 -6.25 8.49 11.89
CA THR A 111 -5.40 7.29 11.86
C THR A 111 -4.20 7.42 12.80
N GLN A 112 -3.53 8.57 12.84
CA GLN A 112 -2.41 8.78 13.77
C GLN A 112 -2.87 8.63 15.24
N GLN A 113 -3.98 9.29 15.61
CA GLN A 113 -4.52 9.21 16.97
C GLN A 113 -4.91 7.78 17.35
N TYR A 114 -5.58 7.06 16.44
CA TYR A 114 -5.94 5.66 16.64
C TYR A 114 -4.71 4.79 16.88
N MET A 115 -3.68 4.93 16.04
CA MET A 115 -2.42 4.19 16.12
C MET A 115 -1.72 4.43 17.46
N HIS A 116 -1.60 5.69 17.90
CA HIS A 116 -1.01 6.02 19.20
C HIS A 116 -1.80 5.42 20.37
N ALA A 117 -3.13 5.55 20.37
CA ALA A 117 -4.00 4.98 21.40
C ALA A 117 -3.87 3.44 21.47
N TRP A 118 -3.80 2.79 20.30
CA TRP A 118 -3.62 1.35 20.23
C TRP A 118 -2.29 0.89 20.83
N VAL A 119 -1.18 1.51 20.41
CA VAL A 119 0.15 1.13 20.92
C VAL A 119 0.24 1.41 22.41
N LYS A 120 -0.33 2.52 22.90
CA LYS A 120 -0.37 2.82 24.34
C LYS A 120 -1.06 1.70 25.14
N LYS A 121 -2.20 1.21 24.66
CA LYS A 121 -3.01 0.18 25.33
C LYS A 121 -2.45 -1.24 25.19
N TYR A 122 -2.02 -1.63 24.00
CA TYR A 122 -1.66 -3.01 23.68
C TYR A 122 -0.17 -3.27 23.55
N LYS A 123 0.67 -2.22 23.65
CA LYS A 123 2.14 -2.27 23.54
C LYS A 123 2.64 -2.98 22.27
N LYS A 124 1.83 -2.98 21.21
CA LYS A 124 2.11 -3.54 19.89
C LYS A 124 1.37 -2.76 18.81
N LEU A 125 1.82 -2.83 17.57
CA LEU A 125 1.09 -2.25 16.44
C LEU A 125 -0.25 -2.97 16.20
N PRO A 126 -1.29 -2.27 15.70
CA PRO A 126 -2.52 -2.92 15.29
C PRO A 126 -2.28 -4.02 14.23
N PRO A 127 -3.16 -5.03 14.15
CA PRO A 127 -3.15 -5.92 13.01
C PRO A 127 -3.42 -5.12 11.72
N ASN A 128 -3.02 -5.67 10.57
CA ASN A 128 -3.12 -5.02 9.26
C ASN A 128 -2.24 -3.76 9.08
N THR A 129 -1.43 -3.36 10.07
CA THR A 129 -0.39 -2.34 9.91
C THR A 129 0.82 -2.91 9.15
N ARG A 130 1.34 -2.14 8.19
CA ARG A 130 2.64 -2.38 7.56
C ARG A 130 3.75 -1.98 8.53
N LYS A 131 4.43 -2.95 9.13
CA LYS A 131 5.40 -2.72 10.20
C LYS A 131 6.70 -2.09 9.72
N SER A 132 7.06 -2.31 8.45
CA SER A 132 8.25 -1.75 7.83
C SER A 132 8.12 -0.25 7.50
N TRP A 133 6.94 0.35 7.70
CA TRP A 133 6.70 1.75 7.36
C TRP A 133 7.26 2.67 8.44
N LYS A 134 8.04 3.68 8.05
CA LYS A 134 8.69 4.62 8.98
C LYS A 134 7.70 5.23 9.98
N THR A 135 6.50 5.59 9.55
CA THR A 135 5.46 6.13 10.45
C THR A 135 5.04 5.12 11.52
N ALA A 136 4.87 3.84 11.16
CA ALA A 136 4.51 2.80 12.12
C ALA A 136 5.65 2.54 13.13
N GLN A 137 6.89 2.46 12.64
CA GLN A 137 8.08 2.32 13.49
C GLN A 137 8.21 3.49 14.46
N ARG A 138 8.14 4.72 13.95
CA ARG A 138 8.21 5.95 14.76
C ARG A 138 7.14 6.01 15.84
N ILE A 139 5.88 5.72 15.50
CA ILE A 139 4.77 5.72 16.47
C ILE A 139 5.00 4.68 17.55
N TYR A 140 5.47 3.49 17.17
CA TYR A 140 5.77 2.41 18.11
C TYR A 140 6.90 2.81 19.08
N GLU A 141 8.04 3.22 18.54
CA GLU A 141 9.22 3.60 19.32
C GLU A 141 8.94 4.76 20.28
N GLN A 142 8.23 5.81 19.81
CA GLN A 142 7.88 6.96 20.65
C GLN A 142 7.03 6.56 21.86
N GLN A 143 6.08 5.64 21.69
CA GLN A 143 5.19 5.23 22.77
C GLN A 143 5.85 4.26 23.74
N ILE A 144 6.72 3.38 23.26
CA ILE A 144 7.50 2.48 24.11
C ILE A 144 8.54 3.28 24.93
N ARG A 145 9.26 4.23 24.31
CA ARG A 145 10.22 5.09 25.01
C ARG A 145 9.57 5.95 26.10
N LYS A 146 8.40 6.55 25.83
CA LYS A 146 7.66 7.31 26.86
C LYS A 146 7.32 6.44 28.07
N THR A 147 6.86 5.21 27.82
CA THR A 147 6.52 4.28 28.91
C THR A 147 7.73 3.94 29.79
N LEU A 148 8.96 3.90 29.24
CA LEU A 148 10.18 3.60 29.99
C LEU A 148 10.65 4.77 30.86
N ASN A 149 10.42 6.02 30.43
CA ASN A 149 10.79 7.22 31.18
C ASN A 149 9.77 7.58 32.28
N ASP A 150 8.60 6.93 32.29
CA ASP A 150 7.55 7.11 33.29
C ASP A 150 7.74 6.18 34.52
N PHE A 151 8.84 5.40 34.57
CA PHE A 151 9.29 4.56 35.69
C PHE A 151 10.63 5.06 36.22
#